data_AF-A0A392R1X5-F1
#
_entry.id   AF-A0A392R1X5-F1
#
_cell.length_a   1.000
_cell.length_b   1.000
_cell.length_c   1.000
_cell.angle_alpha   90.00
_cell.angle_beta   90.00
_cell.angle_gamma   90.00
#
_symmetry.space_group_name_H-M   'P 1'
#
loop_
_entity.id
_entity.type
_entity.pdbx_description
1 polymer ?
#
loop_
_entity_poly.entity_id
_entity_poly.type
_entity_poly.pdbx_seq_one_letter_code
_entity_poly.pdbx_strand_id
1 'polypeptide(L)'
;MGKKAKNATYISGNEAGKISKEIQKVEKRRIVKSTLCNDRSSRSHCMVILDVPTVGGRLMLVDMAGSENIEQAGQTGFEAKMQ
;
A
#
# COMPACT_ATOMS: atom_id res chain seq x y z
N MET A 1 -4.53 21.00 -11.38
CA MET A 1 -4.88 19.68 -10.80
C MET A 1 -4.03 18.64 -11.51
N GLY A 2 -3.13 17.95 -10.81
CA GLY A 2 -2.23 16.97 -11.43
C GLY A 2 -2.99 15.82 -12.11
N LYS A 3 -2.36 15.15 -13.08
CA LYS A 3 -2.95 13.96 -13.73
C LYS A 3 -3.23 12.92 -12.65
N LYS A 4 -4.45 12.36 -12.65
CA LYS A 4 -4.81 11.24 -11.76
C LYS A 4 -3.86 10.07 -12.06
N ALA A 5 -3.24 9.52 -11.02
CA ALA A 5 -2.53 8.26 -11.08
C ALA A 5 -3.46 7.16 -11.62
N LYS A 6 -2.94 6.37 -12.57
CA LYS A 6 -3.62 5.22 -13.16
C LYS A 6 -3.80 4.14 -12.09
N ASN A 7 -4.94 3.44 -12.12
CA ASN A 7 -5.30 2.38 -11.16
C ASN A 7 -5.43 2.81 -9.68
N ALA A 8 -5.57 4.12 -9.41
CA ALA A 8 -5.86 4.64 -8.07
C ALA A 8 -7.36 4.88 -7.87
N THR A 9 -7.83 4.67 -6.64
CA THR A 9 -9.19 5.05 -6.21
C THR A 9 -9.16 6.47 -5.65
N TYR A 10 -10.17 7.29 -6.00
CA TYR A 10 -10.30 8.65 -5.50
C TYR A 10 -11.66 8.80 -4.82
N ILE A 11 -11.65 9.28 -3.57
CA ILE A 11 -12.86 9.62 -2.83
C ILE A 11 -12.71 11.00 -2.20
N SER A 12 -13.83 11.62 -1.90
CA SER A 12 -13.92 12.88 -1.16
C SER A 12 -15.08 12.81 -0.18
N GLY A 13 -14.95 13.48 0.95
CA GLY A 13 -15.99 13.55 1.97
C GLY A 13 -15.40 13.63 3.36
N ASN A 14 -16.30 13.70 4.33
CA ASN A 14 -16.04 13.88 5.76
C ASN A 14 -16.55 12.69 6.60
N GLU A 15 -17.15 11.69 5.95
CA GLU A 15 -17.58 10.46 6.62
C GLU A 15 -16.41 9.50 6.82
N ALA A 16 -15.90 9.42 8.05
CA ALA A 16 -14.79 8.54 8.42
C ALA A 16 -15.05 7.08 8.02
N GLY A 17 -16.29 6.58 8.19
CA GLY A 17 -16.65 5.21 7.82
C GLY A 17 -16.51 4.90 6.33
N LYS A 18 -16.79 5.87 5.44
CA LYS A 18 -16.58 5.70 3.99
C LYS A 18 -15.09 5.68 3.64
N ILE A 19 -14.31 6.58 4.24
CA ILE A 19 -12.86 6.64 4.04
C ILE A 19 -12.19 5.34 4.49
N SER A 20 -12.49 4.88 5.71
CA SER A 20 -11.92 3.63 6.25
C SER A 20 -12.29 2.40 5.42
N LYS A 21 -13.52 2.33 4.89
CA LYS A 21 -13.94 1.23 4.01
C LYS A 21 -13.14 1.19 2.70
N GLU A 22 -12.82 2.34 2.11
CA GLU A 22 -11.98 2.36 0.90
C GLU A 22 -10.53 1.95 1.21
N ILE A 23 -9.99 2.38 2.36
CA ILE A 23 -8.66 1.95 2.81
C ILE A 23 -8.61 0.43 3.00
N GLN A 24 -9.65 -0.17 3.61
CA GLN A 24 -9.75 -1.62 3.76
C GLN A 24 -9.77 -2.37 2.42
N LYS A 25 -10.41 -1.82 1.38
CA LYS A 25 -10.39 -2.42 0.02
C LYS A 25 -8.99 -2.36 -0.59
N VAL A 26 -8.22 -1.31 -0.31
CA VAL A 26 -6.82 -1.21 -0.75
C VAL A 26 -5.97 -2.24 0.01
N GLU A 27 -6.13 -2.35 1.33
CA GLU A 27 -5.39 -3.35 2.14
C GLU A 27 -5.66 -4.79 1.66
N LYS A 28 -6.89 -5.12 1.31
CA LYS A 28 -7.25 -6.44 0.75
C LYS A 28 -6.62 -6.74 -0.61
N ARG A 29 -6.29 -5.70 -1.39
CA ARG A 29 -5.60 -5.84 -2.69
C ARG A 29 -4.07 -5.78 -2.56
N ARG A 30 -3.55 -5.54 -1.35
CA ARG A 30 -2.11 -5.52 -1.07
C ARG A 30 -1.53 -6.90 -1.36
N ILE A 31 -0.48 -6.93 -2.16
CA ILE A 31 0.26 -8.16 -2.43
C ILE A 31 1.06 -8.50 -1.18
N VAL A 32 0.72 -9.64 -0.58
CA VAL A 32 1.40 -10.19 0.58
C VAL A 32 1.83 -11.62 0.28
N LYS A 33 2.87 -12.07 0.98
CA LYS A 33 3.40 -13.42 0.80
C LYS A 33 4.00 -13.93 2.11
N SER A 34 3.82 -15.22 2.37
CA SER A 34 4.56 -15.93 3.40
C SER A 34 5.97 -16.26 2.91
N THR A 35 6.95 -16.13 3.79
CA THR A 35 8.36 -16.44 3.57
C THR A 35 8.92 -17.14 4.79
N LEU A 36 10.16 -17.63 4.67
CA LEU A 36 10.86 -18.22 5.81
C LEU A 36 11.12 -17.22 6.95
N CYS A 37 11.12 -15.92 6.68
CA CYS A 37 11.36 -14.89 7.69
C CYS A 37 10.07 -14.33 8.31
N ASN A 38 8.92 -14.47 7.63
CA ASN A 38 7.67 -13.85 8.03
C ASN A 38 6.46 -14.52 7.36
N ASP A 39 5.47 -14.89 8.16
CA ASP A 39 4.21 -15.50 7.69
C ASP A 39 3.38 -14.57 6.80
N ARG A 40 3.48 -13.24 7.01
CA ARG A 40 2.77 -12.23 6.22
C ARG A 40 3.67 -11.04 5.93
N SER A 41 4.49 -11.18 4.89
CA SER A 41 5.36 -10.12 4.38
C SER A 41 4.69 -9.33 3.24
N SER A 42 4.89 -8.01 3.20
CA SER A 42 4.43 -7.16 2.10
C SER A 42 5.36 -7.23 0.90
N ARG A 43 4.78 -7.46 -0.29
CA ARG A 43 5.47 -7.49 -1.60
C ARG A 43 5.01 -6.39 -2.54
N SER A 44 4.22 -5.47 -2.02
CA SER A 44 3.79 -4.27 -2.73
C SER A 44 3.86 -3.09 -1.78
N HIS A 45 4.03 -1.91 -2.34
CA HIS A 45 3.96 -0.66 -1.61
C HIS A 45 2.53 -0.12 -1.69
N CYS A 46 2.09 0.55 -0.63
CA CYS A 46 0.80 1.23 -0.60
C CYS A 46 1.00 2.71 -0.28
N MET A 47 0.30 3.58 -1.00
CA MET A 47 0.30 5.02 -0.75
C MET A 47 -1.13 5.52 -0.63
N VAL A 48 -1.43 6.20 0.48
CA VAL A 48 -2.71 6.88 0.71
C VAL A 48 -2.43 8.37 0.82
N ILE A 49 -3.03 9.16 -0.07
CA ILE A 49 -2.91 10.62 -0.09
C ILE A 49 -4.22 11.21 0.43
N LEU A 50 -4.13 11.98 1.50
CA LEU A 50 -5.25 12.70 2.11
C LEU A 50 -5.02 14.19 1.92
N ASP A 51 -5.83 14.79 1.04
CA ASP A 51 -5.93 16.25 0.94
C ASP A 51 -6.94 16.73 2.00
N VAL A 52 -6.54 17.70 2.83
CA VAL A 52 -7.38 18.29 3.89
C VAL A 52 -7.56 19.78 3.59
N PRO A 53 -8.56 20.16 2.76
CA PRO A 53 -8.71 21.53 2.26
C PRO A 53 -8.88 22.57 3.37
N THR A 54 -9.54 22.20 4.47
CA THR A 54 -9.82 23.10 5.60
C THR A 54 -8.57 23.63 6.29
N VAL A 55 -7.47 22.88 6.25
CA VAL A 55 -6.17 23.29 6.80
C VAL A 55 -5.13 23.56 5.70
N GLY A 56 -5.54 23.46 4.43
CA GLY A 56 -4.65 23.66 3.27
C GLY A 56 -3.52 22.63 3.15
N GLY A 57 -3.63 21.48 3.83
CA GLY A 57 -2.56 20.50 3.98
C GLY A 57 -2.78 19.21 3.19
N ARG A 58 -1.69 18.48 2.96
CA ARG A 58 -1.69 17.12 2.41
C ARG A 58 -0.94 16.19 3.36
N LEU A 59 -1.57 15.09 3.75
CA LEU A 59 -0.93 14.00 4.47
C LEU A 59 -0.73 12.82 3.51
N MET A 60 0.50 12.33 3.39
CA MET A 60 0.82 11.13 2.62
C MET A 60 1.22 10.03 3.58
N LEU A 61 0.43 8.95 3.62
CA LEU A 61 0.74 7.74 4.36
C LEU A 61 1.36 6.73 3.39
N VAL A 62 2.59 6.33 3.64
CA VAL A 62 3.36 5.43 2.77
C VAL A 62 3.70 4.17 3.56
N ASP A 63 3.29 3.03 3.04
CA ASP A 63 3.61 1.70 3.55
C ASP A 63 4.56 1.01 2.57
N MET A 64 5.72 0.58 3.07
CA MET A 64 6.79 0.02 2.26
C MET A 64 6.80 -1.51 2.35
N ALA A 65 7.15 -2.16 1.24
CA ALA A 65 7.44 -3.58 1.21
C ALA A 65 8.60 -3.93 2.16
N GLY A 66 8.62 -5.17 2.62
CA GLY A 66 9.68 -5.66 3.51
C GLY A 66 11.04 -5.71 2.81
N SER A 67 12.08 -5.23 3.49
CA SER A 67 13.48 -5.31 3.04
C SER A 67 14.15 -6.62 3.46
N GLU A 68 13.44 -7.74 3.31
CA GLU A 68 13.95 -9.04 3.73
C GLU A 68 15.12 -9.47 2.86
N ASN A 69 16.08 -10.16 3.47
CA ASN A 69 17.16 -10.81 2.74
C ASN A 69 16.57 -11.95 1.89
N ILE A 70 16.82 -11.93 0.57
CA ILE A 70 16.22 -12.84 -0.40
C ILE A 70 16.57 -14.31 -0.10
N GLU A 71 17.83 -14.59 0.26
CA GLU A 71 18.31 -15.94 0.55
C GLU A 71 17.67 -16.48 1.83
N GLN A 72 17.69 -15.67 2.90
CA GLN A 72 17.09 -16.05 4.19
C GLN A 72 15.57 -16.20 4.10
N ALA A 73 14.91 -15.38 3.28
CA ALA A 73 13.47 -15.45 3.03
C ALA A 73 13.08 -16.68 2.17
N GLY A 74 14.06 -17.41 1.63
CA GLY A 74 13.86 -18.61 0.82
C GLY A 74 13.29 -18.31 -0.56
N GLN A 75 13.48 -17.09 -1.08
CA GLN A 75 12.91 -16.70 -2.38
C GLN A 75 13.78 -17.20 -3.51
N THR A 76 13.19 -17.93 -4.47
CA THR A 76 13.91 -18.48 -5.62
C THR A 76 13.22 -18.15 -6.95
N GLY A 77 13.98 -18.13 -8.04
CA GLY A 77 13.43 -17.97 -9.40
C GLY A 77 12.70 -16.63 -9.63
N PHE A 78 11.46 -16.70 -10.10
CA PHE A 78 10.64 -15.51 -10.42
C PHE A 78 10.30 -14.69 -9.17
N GLU A 79 10.32 -15.30 -7.99
CA GLU A 79 9.92 -14.67 -6.73
C GLU A 79 10.93 -13.64 -6.26
N ALA A 80 12.23 -13.89 -6.51
CA ALA A 80 13.31 -12.94 -6.23
C ALA A 80 13.29 -11.71 -7.16
N LYS A 81 12.59 -11.78 -8.31
CA LYS A 81 12.44 -10.66 -9.25
C LYS A 81 11.23 -9.76 -8.96
N MET A 82 10.34 -10.18 -8.06
CA MET A 82 9.12 -9.44 -7.70
C MET A 82 9.30 -8.52 -6.49
N GLN A 83 10.54 -8.22 -6.09
CA GLN A 83 10.85 -7.30 -4.99
C GLN A 83 10.86 -5.83 -5.45
#